data_AF-A0A7L3HMD1-F1
#
_entry.id   AF-A0A7L3HMD1-F1
#
_cell.length_a   1.000
_cell.length_b   1.000
_cell.length_c   1.000
_cell.angle_alpha   90.00
_cell.angle_beta   90.00
_cell.angle_gamma   90.00
#
_symmetry.space_group_name_H-M   'P 1'
#
loop_
_entity.id
_entity.type
_entity.pdbx_description
1 polymer ?
#
loop_
_entity_poly.entity_id
_entity_poly.type
_entity_poly.pdbx_seq_one_letter_code
_entity_poly.pdbx_strand_id
1 'polypeptide(L)'
;RLEMRNFGVKVCMIEPGYFKTMISNVDSLEKNFHTSWKKLPEEIKTSYGESYLRQFVAMLKLLQKTYNSDLSLVTNCMEHALTSLHPRSRYSAGWDAKLLYLPLSYLPSALSDAL
;
A
#
# COMPACT_ATOMS: atom_id res chain seq x y z
N ARG A 1 15.95 -3.98 -12.23
CA ARG A 1 16.34 -5.33 -11.74
C ARG A 1 17.18 -6.10 -12.74
N LEU A 2 16.73 -6.22 -13.99
CA LEU A 2 17.46 -6.99 -15.03
C LEU A 2 18.79 -6.32 -15.40
N GLU A 3 18.80 -5.00 -15.61
CA GLU A 3 20.03 -4.24 -15.89
C GLU A 3 21.13 -4.39 -14.84
N MET A 4 20.75 -4.41 -13.56
CA MET A 4 21.68 -4.52 -12.43
C MET A 4 22.35 -5.89 -12.32
N ARG A 5 21.79 -6.91 -12.99
CA ARG A 5 22.32 -8.29 -12.96
C ARG A 5 23.73 -8.37 -13.53
N ASN A 6 24.04 -7.58 -14.55
CA ASN A 6 25.36 -7.55 -15.19
C ASN A 6 26.45 -6.99 -14.26
N PHE A 7 26.06 -6.25 -13.24
CA PHE A 7 26.95 -5.68 -12.23
C PHE A 7 27.08 -6.57 -10.98
N GLY A 8 26.49 -7.77 -11.00
CA GLY A 8 26.45 -8.65 -9.83
C GLY A 8 25.54 -8.15 -8.71
N VAL A 9 24.75 -7.10 -8.94
CA VAL A 9 23.88 -6.48 -7.93
C VAL A 9 22.51 -7.14 -7.95
N LYS A 10 22.10 -7.70 -6.81
CA LYS A 10 20.78 -8.29 -6.64
C LYS A 10 19.81 -7.28 -6.03
N VAL A 11 18.74 -6.98 -6.77
CA VAL A 11 17.68 -6.07 -6.32
C VAL A 11 16.48 -6.88 -5.83
N CYS A 12 16.07 -6.61 -4.59
CA CYS A 12 14.92 -7.21 -3.93
C CYS A 12 13.86 -6.14 -3.67
N MET A 13 12.59 -6.45 -3.88
CA MET A 13 11.46 -5.57 -3.60
C MET A 13 10.77 -6.02 -2.31
N ILE A 14 10.41 -5.07 -1.45
CA ILE A 14 9.65 -5.34 -0.22
C ILE A 14 8.33 -4.61 -0.35
N GLU A 15 7.26 -5.36 -0.35
CA GLU A 15 5.89 -4.91 -0.57
C GLU A 15 5.10 -5.13 0.71
N PRO A 16 5.10 -4.15 1.62
CA PRO A 16 4.32 -4.21 2.83
C PRO A 16 2.83 -4.04 2.51
N GLY A 17 1.99 -4.77 3.24
CA GLY A 17 0.58 -4.46 3.39
C GLY A 17 0.37 -3.21 4.25
N TYR A 18 -0.80 -3.09 4.87
CA TYR A 18 -1.08 -1.96 5.73
C TYR A 18 -0.53 -2.16 7.15
N PHE A 19 0.41 -1.29 7.52
CA PHE A 19 1.01 -1.24 8.84
C PHE A 19 0.76 0.10 9.51
N LYS A 20 0.61 0.08 10.84
CA LYS A 20 0.46 1.30 11.66
C LYS A 20 1.78 2.05 11.71
N THR A 21 1.90 3.06 10.86
CA THR A 21 3.04 3.97 10.80
C THR A 21 2.55 5.42 10.79
N MET A 22 3.47 6.39 10.86
CA MET A 22 3.11 7.81 10.72
C MET A 22 2.47 8.13 9.37
N ILE A 23 2.84 7.39 8.31
CA ILE A 23 2.29 7.58 6.95
C ILE A 23 0.83 7.13 6.89
N SER A 24 0.48 6.06 7.61
CA SER A 24 -0.88 5.51 7.65
C SER A 24 -1.75 6.13 8.76
N ASN A 25 -1.31 7.22 9.39
CA ASN A 25 -2.07 7.87 10.45
C ASN A 25 -3.35 8.51 9.87
N VAL A 26 -4.52 7.98 10.25
CA VAL A 26 -5.78 8.37 9.62
C VAL A 26 -6.16 9.82 9.90
N ASP A 27 -5.87 10.36 11.09
CA ASP A 27 -6.16 11.77 11.39
C ASP A 27 -5.34 12.71 10.49
N SER A 28 -4.06 12.37 10.28
CA SER A 28 -3.17 13.11 9.39
C SER A 28 -3.61 13.01 7.94
N LEU A 29 -4.00 11.81 7.49
CA LEU A 29 -4.54 11.58 6.15
C LEU A 29 -5.85 12.35 5.93
N GLU A 30 -6.83 12.22 6.83
CA GLU A 30 -8.11 12.91 6.78
C GLU A 30 -7.91 14.42 6.68
N LYS A 31 -7.03 14.99 7.51
CA LYS A 31 -6.69 16.41 7.45
C LYS A 31 -6.10 16.80 6.09
N ASN A 32 -5.14 16.03 5.58
CA ASN A 32 -4.52 16.28 4.28
C ASN A 32 -5.52 16.17 3.12
N PHE A 33 -6.45 15.22 3.17
CA PHE A 33 -7.51 15.05 2.19
C PHE A 33 -8.50 16.22 2.24
N HIS A 34 -8.94 16.66 3.42
CA HIS A 34 -9.80 17.84 3.55
C HIS A 34 -9.10 19.12 3.05
N THR A 35 -7.82 19.31 3.35
CA THR A 35 -7.05 20.45 2.84
C THR A 35 -6.95 20.41 1.32
N SER A 36 -6.70 19.23 0.74
CA SER A 36 -6.64 19.07 -0.71
C SER A 36 -7.99 19.29 -1.36
N TRP A 37 -9.07 18.77 -0.75
CA TRP A 37 -10.44 18.97 -1.20
C TRP A 37 -10.80 20.45 -1.28
N LYS A 38 -10.49 21.24 -0.24
CA LYS A 38 -10.77 22.68 -0.22
C LYS A 38 -10.09 23.44 -1.36
N LYS A 39 -8.90 23.00 -1.77
CA LYS A 39 -8.09 23.61 -2.84
C LYS A 39 -8.55 23.23 -4.25
N LEU A 40 -9.43 22.23 -4.41
CA LEU A 40 -9.90 21.80 -5.73
C LEU A 40 -10.82 22.86 -6.36
N PRO A 41 -10.77 23.02 -7.70
CA PRO A 41 -11.78 23.77 -8.45
C PRO A 41 -13.19 23.22 -8.23
N GLU A 42 -14.19 24.10 -8.32
CA GLU A 42 -15.58 23.74 -8.04
C GLU A 42 -16.15 22.72 -9.02
N GLU A 43 -15.73 22.78 -10.29
CA GLU A 43 -16.08 21.78 -11.32
C GLU A 43 -15.67 20.36 -10.89
N ILE A 44 -14.46 20.21 -10.34
CA ILE A 44 -13.94 18.91 -9.90
C ILE A 44 -14.65 18.45 -8.63
N LYS A 45 -14.89 19.35 -7.67
CA LYS A 45 -15.66 19.02 -6.45
C LYS A 45 -17.07 18.54 -6.79
N THR A 46 -17.71 19.18 -7.77
CA THR A 46 -19.04 18.79 -8.24
C THR A 46 -19.01 17.43 -8.92
N SER A 47 -17.98 17.16 -9.74
CA SER A 47 -17.81 15.88 -10.43
C SER A 47 -17.61 14.70 -9.47
N TYR A 48 -16.82 14.87 -8.41
CA TYR A 48 -16.63 13.81 -7.40
C TYR A 48 -17.77 13.76 -6.37
N GLY A 49 -18.34 14.92 -6.04
CA GLY A 49 -19.36 15.08 -5.00
C GLY A 49 -18.79 15.02 -3.58
N GLU A 50 -19.40 15.77 -2.65
CA GLU A 50 -18.99 15.75 -1.24
C GLU A 50 -19.24 14.38 -0.56
N SER A 51 -20.21 13.63 -1.07
CA SER A 51 -20.49 12.27 -0.61
C SER A 51 -19.29 11.34 -0.79
N TYR A 52 -18.53 11.49 -1.88
CA TYR A 52 -17.31 10.73 -2.12
C TYR A 52 -16.27 10.97 -1.04
N LEU A 53 -15.99 12.24 -0.71
CA LEU A 53 -15.05 12.59 0.34
C LEU A 53 -15.46 11.96 1.69
N ARG A 54 -16.75 12.06 2.04
CA ARG A 54 -17.27 11.49 3.29
C ARG A 54 -17.14 9.97 3.33
N GLN A 55 -17.50 9.28 2.25
CA GLN A 55 -17.37 7.83 2.14
C GLN A 55 -15.91 7.39 2.21
N PHE A 56 -15.02 8.10 1.53
CA PHE A 56 -13.59 7.81 1.52
C PHE A 56 -12.97 7.96 2.92
N VAL A 57 -13.28 9.04 3.66
CA VAL A 57 -12.82 9.20 5.04
C VAL A 57 -13.39 8.09 5.95
N ALA A 58 -14.65 7.71 5.78
CA ALA A 58 -15.24 6.60 6.53
C ALA A 58 -14.53 5.26 6.22
N MET A 59 -14.19 5.02 4.96
CA MET A 59 -13.42 3.85 4.54
C MET A 59 -12.02 3.83 5.18
N LEU A 60 -11.31 4.95 5.19
CA LEU A 60 -10.00 5.06 5.85
C LEU A 60 -10.07 4.70 7.34
N LYS A 61 -11.10 5.19 8.05
CA LYS A 61 -11.34 4.87 9.47
C LYS A 61 -11.67 3.40 9.70
N LEU A 62 -12.37 2.76 8.76
CA LEU A 62 -12.65 1.32 8.83
C LEU A 62 -11.37 0.51 8.60
N LEU A 63 -10.60 0.84 7.56
CA LEU A 63 -9.34 0.19 7.21
C LEU A 63 -8.28 0.34 8.30
N GLN A 64 -8.26 1.45 9.04
CA GLN A 64 -7.34 1.63 10.16
C GLN A 64 -7.36 0.48 11.17
N LYS A 65 -8.53 -0.14 11.36
CA LYS A 65 -8.72 -1.26 12.28
C LYS A 65 -8.01 -2.53 11.82
N THR A 66 -7.80 -2.68 10.51
CA THR A 66 -7.13 -3.85 9.91
C THR A 66 -5.61 -3.67 9.81
N TYR A 67 -5.08 -2.47 10.10
CA TYR A 67 -3.65 -2.21 10.01
C TYR A 67 -2.87 -3.00 11.06
N ASN A 68 -1.80 -3.64 10.63
CA ASN A 68 -0.95 -4.42 11.52
C ASN A 68 -0.02 -3.49 12.33
N SER A 69 0.03 -3.67 13.66
CA SER A 69 0.96 -2.94 14.54
C SER A 69 2.35 -3.56 14.58
N ASP A 70 2.50 -4.83 14.20
CA ASP A 70 3.77 -5.52 14.22
C ASP A 70 4.62 -5.17 12.99
N LEU A 71 5.45 -4.15 13.12
CA LEU A 71 6.38 -3.71 12.08
C LEU A 71 7.52 -4.71 11.84
N SER A 72 7.71 -5.68 12.75
CA SER A 72 8.79 -6.67 12.61
C SER A 72 8.64 -7.52 11.35
N LEU A 73 7.40 -7.71 10.86
CA LEU A 73 7.14 -8.41 9.60
C LEU A 73 7.85 -7.77 8.40
N VAL A 74 7.98 -6.44 8.39
CA VAL A 74 8.69 -5.70 7.34
C VAL A 74 10.19 -5.79 7.56
N THR A 75 10.67 -5.53 8.79
CA THR A 75 12.10 -5.55 9.09
C THR A 75 12.72 -6.93 8.94
N ASN A 76 11.99 -8.00 9.28
CA ASN A 76 12.43 -9.38 9.07
C ASN A 76 12.56 -9.71 7.58
N CYS A 77 11.69 -9.16 6.73
CA CYS A 77 11.83 -9.28 5.27
C CYS A 77 13.08 -8.53 4.78
N MET A 78 13.37 -7.34 5.33
CA MET A 78 14.60 -6.60 5.04
C MET A 78 15.84 -7.39 5.47
N GLU A 79 15.84 -7.90 6.69
CA GLU A 79 16.93 -8.70 7.25
C GLU A 79 17.19 -9.92 6.36
N HIS A 80 16.16 -10.71 6.05
CA HIS A 80 16.31 -11.86 5.17
C HIS A 80 16.80 -11.46 3.78
N ALA A 81 16.36 -10.32 3.23
CA ALA A 81 16.81 -9.87 1.91
C ALA A 81 18.32 -9.54 1.89
N LEU A 82 18.87 -9.10 3.03
CA LEU A 82 20.27 -8.72 3.18
C LEU A 82 21.18 -9.87 3.60
N THR A 83 20.71 -10.78 4.46
CA THR A 83 21.54 -11.84 5.06
C THR A 83 21.48 -13.19 4.33
N SER A 84 20.46 -13.42 3.51
CA SER A 84 20.30 -14.70 2.81
C SER A 84 21.34 -14.87 1.72
N LEU A 85 21.85 -16.09 1.55
CA LEU A 85 22.67 -16.48 0.40
C LEU A 85 21.88 -16.36 -0.92
N HIS A 86 20.57 -16.64 -0.88
CA HIS A 86 19.69 -16.64 -2.04
C HIS A 86 18.41 -15.83 -1.78
N PRO A 87 18.48 -14.49 -1.69
CA PRO A 87 17.31 -13.69 -1.34
C PRO A 87 16.25 -13.74 -2.45
N ARG A 88 14.98 -13.57 -2.08
CA ARG A 88 13.87 -13.54 -3.02
C ARG A 88 13.85 -12.21 -3.77
N SER A 89 13.25 -12.19 -4.95
CA SER A 89 13.17 -10.96 -5.74
C SER A 89 12.05 -10.04 -5.26
N ARG A 90 11.01 -10.60 -4.62
CA ARG A 90 9.89 -9.89 -4.01
C ARG A 90 9.58 -10.51 -2.64
N TYR A 91 9.34 -9.68 -1.65
CA TYR A 91 8.95 -10.05 -0.29
C TYR A 91 7.64 -9.35 0.03
N SER A 92 6.59 -10.12 0.32
CA SER A 92 5.31 -9.59 0.79
C SER A 92 5.29 -9.62 2.31
N ALA A 93 5.25 -8.46 2.95
CA ALA A 93 5.18 -8.33 4.40
C ALA A 93 3.73 -8.07 4.83
N GLY A 94 3.20 -8.91 5.73
CA GLY A 94 1.79 -8.87 6.12
C GLY A 94 0.96 -10.01 5.51
N TRP A 95 -0.14 -10.35 6.16
CA TRP A 95 -1.07 -11.39 5.69
C TRP A 95 -1.98 -10.87 4.57
N ASP A 96 -2.40 -9.61 4.67
CA ASP A 96 -3.12 -8.86 3.65
C ASP A 96 -2.33 -8.78 2.34
N ALA A 97 -1.03 -8.46 2.41
CA ALA A 97 -0.13 -8.47 1.25
C ALA A 97 -0.09 -9.84 0.56
N LYS A 98 -0.07 -10.92 1.34
CA LYS A 98 0.05 -12.30 0.82
C LYS A 98 -1.26 -12.89 0.31
N LEU A 99 -2.40 -12.55 0.92
CA LEU A 99 -3.68 -13.20 0.64
C LEU A 99 -4.64 -12.35 -0.20
N LEU A 100 -4.50 -11.03 -0.21
CA LEU A 100 -5.36 -10.14 -0.99
C LEU A 100 -4.62 -9.60 -2.21
N TYR A 101 -3.54 -8.86 -1.97
CA TYR A 101 -2.85 -8.14 -3.04
C TYR A 101 -2.09 -9.07 -3.98
N LEU A 102 -1.44 -10.11 -3.44
CA LEU A 102 -0.67 -11.03 -4.26
C LEU A 102 -1.59 -11.82 -5.23
N PRO A 103 -2.71 -12.45 -4.81
CA PRO A 103 -3.63 -13.08 -5.75
C PRO A 103 -4.25 -12.11 -6.75
N LEU A 104 -4.64 -10.90 -6.30
CA LEU A 104 -5.18 -9.86 -7.19
C LEU A 104 -4.18 -9.48 -8.29
N SER A 105 -2.88 -9.42 -7.97
CA SER A 105 -1.84 -9.11 -8.96
C SER A 105 -1.68 -10.17 -10.06
N TYR A 106 -2.18 -11.39 -9.86
CA TYR A 106 -2.15 -12.47 -10.85
C TYR A 106 -3.49 -12.69 -11.55
N LEU A 107 -4.55 -12.00 -11.13
CA LEU A 107 -5.86 -12.08 -11.78
C LEU A 107 -5.82 -11.37 -13.15
N PRO A 108 -6.51 -11.90 -14.18
CA PRO A 108 -6.70 -11.20 -15.44
C PRO A 108 -7.29 -9.80 -15.23
N SER A 109 -6.84 -8.82 -16.01
CA SER A 109 -7.27 -7.41 -15.86
C SER A 109 -8.78 -7.25 -15.84
N ALA A 110 -9.52 -7.97 -16.70
CA ALA A 110 -10.98 -7.91 -16.73
C ALA A 110 -11.66 -8.32 -15.41
N LEU A 111 -11.06 -9.27 -14.67
CA LEU A 111 -11.56 -9.69 -13.36
C LEU A 111 -11.08 -8.77 -12.24
N SER A 112 -9.84 -8.27 -12.34
CA SER A 112 -9.30 -7.31 -11.37
C SER A 112 -10.02 -5.97 -11.42
N ASP A 113 -10.42 -5.49 -12.59
CA ASP A 113 -11.08 -4.19 -12.76
C ASP A 113 -12.57 -4.22 -12.36
N ALA A 114 -13.17 -5.41 -12.32
CA ALA A 114 -14.56 -5.61 -11.93
C ALA A 114 -14.77 -5.80 -10.41
N LEU A 115 -13.68 -6.07 -9.66
CA LEU A 115 -13.66 -6.23 -8.21
C LEU A 115 -13.42 -4.90 -7.50
#